data_AF-A0A3M1L1C7-F1
#
_entry.id   AF-A0A3M1L1C7-F1
#
_cell.length_a   1.000
_cell.length_b   1.000
_cell.length_c   1.000
_cell.angle_alpha   90.00
_cell.angle_beta   90.00
_cell.angle_gamma   90.00
#
_symmetry.space_group_name_H-M   'P 1'
#
loop_
_entity.id
_entity.type
_entity.pdbx_description
1 polymer ?
#
loop_
_entity_poly.entity_id
_entity_poly.type
_entity_poly.pdbx_seq_one_letter_code
_entity_poly.pdbx_strand_id
1 'polypeptide(L)'
;MDALRFAVTPQGRFLAAGFFRKKFTYNWAGYCYFQLEPQTQTLLTHTHPIDKKAFRKAYDRHPFGYKAPWHPLRNYSFDHLLTTPRGEAFLIAEFIDQGLVSSGRRQGVNDFVLDILVLKLSPEGRLLWMSRVPKLQAAPWPESAHFSYVLLNGPDHLYFLFNDTKRNHSLRRRPGRLRLYDGRHTVPVLAELAKTDGKLEFFELGHLQEEGFFIVPRLSTTLRTGRFLLFHEKSDRGRLSYFMRVLDPEAWISVVGREKT
;
A
#
# COMPACT_ATOMS: atom_id res chain seq x y z
N MET A 1 1.06 -7.22 -15.79
CA MET A 1 1.39 -7.12 -14.35
C MET A 1 2.61 -7.98 -14.09
N ASP A 2 3.66 -7.38 -13.55
CA ASP A 2 4.86 -8.11 -13.18
C ASP A 2 4.55 -8.99 -11.97
N ALA A 3 4.80 -10.29 -12.11
CA ALA A 3 4.53 -11.26 -11.05
C ALA A 3 5.69 -11.39 -10.06
N LEU A 4 6.84 -10.74 -10.31
CA LEU A 4 8.08 -10.91 -9.57
C LEU A 4 8.77 -9.56 -9.32
N ARG A 5 9.34 -9.38 -8.13
CA ARG A 5 10.18 -8.25 -7.75
C ARG A 5 11.53 -8.76 -7.25
N PHE A 6 12.55 -7.94 -7.39
CA PHE A 6 13.92 -8.27 -7.03
C PHE A 6 14.46 -7.28 -5.98
N ALA A 7 15.32 -7.78 -5.11
CA ALA A 7 16.05 -6.99 -4.14
C ALA A 7 17.43 -7.60 -3.91
N VAL A 8 18.36 -6.80 -3.38
CA VAL A 8 19.64 -7.29 -2.86
C VAL A 8 19.56 -7.20 -1.34
N THR A 9 19.89 -8.28 -0.64
CA THR A 9 19.93 -8.26 0.83
C THR A 9 21.16 -7.48 1.31
N PRO A 10 21.18 -7.00 2.55
CA PRO A 10 22.38 -6.37 3.12
C PRO A 10 23.62 -7.28 3.12
N GLN A 11 23.44 -8.60 3.07
CA GLN A 11 24.51 -9.60 2.94
C GLN A 11 24.98 -9.82 1.49
N GLY A 12 24.43 -9.10 0.52
CA GLY A 12 24.79 -9.20 -0.90
C GLY A 12 24.10 -10.34 -1.65
N ARG A 13 23.08 -10.98 -1.07
CA ARG A 13 22.31 -12.03 -1.75
C ARG A 13 21.28 -11.43 -2.69
N PHE A 14 21.02 -12.08 -3.82
CA PHE A 14 19.90 -11.69 -4.67
C PHE A 14 18.62 -12.36 -4.18
N LEU A 15 17.59 -11.57 -4.03
CA LEU A 15 16.26 -12.00 -3.65
C LEU A 15 15.27 -11.74 -4.78
N ALA A 16 14.39 -12.68 -5.05
CA ALA A 16 13.21 -12.44 -5.86
C ALA A 16 11.96 -13.00 -5.18
N ALA A 17 10.85 -12.27 -5.22
CA ALA A 17 9.59 -12.73 -4.64
C ALA A 17 8.38 -12.26 -5.46
N GLY A 18 7.29 -13.01 -5.37
CA GLY A 18 6.15 -12.82 -6.25
C GLY A 18 4.95 -13.70 -5.91
N PHE A 19 3.87 -13.62 -6.71
CA PHE A 19 2.68 -14.46 -6.58
C PHE A 19 2.67 -15.42 -7.75
N PHE A 20 2.26 -16.65 -7.50
CA PHE A 20 2.06 -17.65 -8.53
C PHE A 20 0.60 -18.06 -8.60
N ARG A 21 0.19 -18.58 -9.76
CA ARG A 21 -1.15 -19.15 -9.98
C ARG A 21 -1.00 -20.63 -10.30
N LYS A 22 -2.03 -21.41 -9.97
CA LYS A 22 -2.17 -22.74 -10.58
C LYS A 22 -2.67 -22.57 -12.01
N LYS A 23 -2.33 -23.53 -12.88
CA LYS A 23 -2.85 -23.58 -14.24
C LYS A 23 -4.38 -23.49 -14.22
N PHE A 24 -4.96 -22.69 -15.10
CA PHE A 24 -6.40 -22.48 -15.23
C PHE A 24 -7.10 -21.86 -14.00
N THR A 25 -6.38 -21.17 -13.12
CA THR A 25 -6.97 -20.43 -12.01
C THR A 25 -6.78 -18.92 -12.18
N TYR A 26 -7.84 -18.15 -11.89
CA TYR A 26 -7.79 -16.68 -11.92
C TYR A 26 -7.15 -16.08 -10.66
N ASN A 27 -7.28 -16.78 -9.52
CA ASN A 27 -6.75 -16.34 -8.24
C ASN A 27 -5.26 -16.71 -8.11
N TRP A 28 -4.50 -15.89 -7.41
CA TRP A 28 -3.20 -16.26 -6.89
C TRP A 28 -3.34 -17.48 -5.97
N ALA A 29 -2.52 -18.49 -6.21
CA ALA A 29 -2.47 -19.71 -5.43
C ALA A 29 -1.57 -19.56 -4.20
N GLY A 30 -0.61 -18.64 -4.26
CA GLY A 30 0.39 -18.43 -3.23
C GLY A 30 1.47 -17.47 -3.68
N TYR A 31 2.57 -17.43 -2.94
CA TYR A 31 3.74 -16.63 -3.24
C TYR A 31 4.99 -17.50 -3.44
N CYS A 32 5.91 -17.01 -4.26
CA CYS A 32 7.22 -17.59 -4.48
C CYS A 32 8.30 -16.70 -3.85
N TYR A 33 9.39 -17.34 -3.43
CA TYR A 33 10.55 -16.72 -2.82
C TYR A 33 11.79 -17.45 -3.33
N PHE A 34 12.69 -16.68 -3.94
CA PHE A 34 13.93 -17.15 -4.53
C PHE A 34 15.08 -16.41 -3.89
N GLN A 35 16.11 -17.13 -3.49
CA GLN A 35 17.33 -16.54 -2.93
C GLN A 35 18.54 -17.16 -3.61
N LEU A 36 19.35 -16.32 -4.24
CA LEU A 36 20.59 -16.72 -4.90
C LEU A 36 21.78 -16.20 -4.09
N GLU A 37 22.64 -17.13 -3.69
CA GLU A 37 23.97 -16.81 -3.14
C GLU A 37 24.95 -16.62 -4.31
N PRO A 38 25.49 -15.40 -4.55
CA PRO A 38 26.30 -15.14 -5.74
C PRO A 38 27.61 -15.92 -5.77
N GLN A 39 28.24 -16.15 -4.62
CA GLN A 39 29.56 -16.79 -4.56
C GLN A 39 29.47 -18.29 -4.85
N THR A 40 28.44 -18.96 -4.34
CA THR A 40 28.25 -20.41 -4.52
C THR A 40 27.30 -20.73 -5.68
N GLN A 41 26.67 -19.71 -6.27
CA GLN A 41 25.60 -19.83 -7.27
C GLN A 41 24.45 -20.74 -6.84
N THR A 42 24.27 -20.90 -5.52
CA THR A 42 23.22 -21.75 -4.97
C THR A 42 21.90 -21.00 -4.98
N LEU A 43 20.90 -21.56 -5.65
CA LEU A 43 19.55 -21.02 -5.70
C LEU A 43 18.63 -21.79 -4.75
N LEU A 44 18.16 -21.11 -3.71
CA LEU A 44 17.04 -21.57 -2.89
C LEU A 44 15.74 -21.12 -3.55
N THR A 45 14.81 -22.05 -3.68
CA THR A 45 13.49 -21.80 -4.28
C THR A 45 12.42 -22.33 -3.36
N HIS A 46 11.51 -21.45 -2.97
CA HIS A 46 10.36 -21.80 -2.15
C HIS A 46 9.08 -21.29 -2.80
N THR A 47 8.07 -22.14 -2.83
CA THR A 47 6.71 -21.76 -3.20
C THR A 47 5.79 -22.12 -2.06
N HIS A 48 5.01 -21.15 -1.60
CA HIS A 48 4.14 -21.30 -0.45
C HIS A 48 2.72 -20.99 -0.87
N PRO A 49 1.77 -21.94 -0.74
CA PRO A 49 0.36 -21.65 -0.86
C PRO A 49 -0.02 -20.51 0.09
N ILE A 50 -0.93 -19.65 -0.33
CA ILE A 50 -1.44 -18.62 0.57
C ILE A 50 -2.19 -19.30 1.73
N ASP A 51 -1.87 -18.94 2.97
CA ASP A 51 -2.67 -19.34 4.11
C ASP A 51 -4.01 -18.57 4.06
N LYS A 52 -5.09 -19.27 3.71
CA LYS A 52 -6.44 -18.70 3.62
C LYS A 52 -6.93 -18.15 4.96
N LYS A 53 -6.53 -18.74 6.09
CA LYS A 53 -6.90 -18.27 7.43
C LYS A 53 -6.15 -16.99 7.76
N ALA A 54 -4.86 -16.93 7.47
CA ALA A 54 -4.07 -15.70 7.61
C ALA A 54 -4.61 -14.57 6.72
N PHE A 55 -4.93 -14.87 5.46
CA PHE A 55 -5.52 -13.92 4.52
C PHE A 55 -6.88 -13.40 5.02
N ARG A 56 -7.77 -14.28 5.49
CA ARG A 56 -9.05 -13.87 6.07
C ARG A 56 -8.86 -13.01 7.31
N LYS A 57 -7.94 -13.39 8.20
CA LYS A 57 -7.61 -12.61 9.41
C LYS A 57 -7.07 -11.22 9.07
N ALA A 58 -6.27 -11.08 8.01
CA ALA A 58 -5.83 -9.78 7.51
C ALA A 58 -7.01 -8.94 7.00
N TYR A 59 -7.99 -9.57 6.34
CA TYR A 59 -9.19 -8.91 5.83
C TYR A 59 -10.18 -8.47 6.90
N ASP A 60 -10.30 -9.23 7.99
CA ASP A 60 -11.22 -8.94 9.10
C ASP A 60 -10.72 -7.78 9.98
N ARG A 61 -9.43 -7.41 9.87
CA ARG A 61 -8.82 -6.31 10.63
C ARG A 61 -9.02 -4.99 9.90
N HIS A 62 -9.92 -4.16 10.42
CA HIS A 62 -9.98 -2.74 10.11
C HIS A 62 -9.94 -1.94 11.42
N PRO A 63 -8.98 -1.01 11.62
CA PRO A 63 -8.86 -0.28 12.88
C PRO A 63 -10.09 0.58 13.19
N PHE A 64 -10.75 1.13 12.17
CA PHE A 64 -12.06 1.78 12.30
C PHE A 64 -13.29 0.85 12.23
N GLY A 65 -13.10 -0.47 12.29
CA GLY A 65 -14.21 -1.45 12.32
C GLY A 65 -15.03 -1.57 11.03
N TYR A 66 -14.55 -1.09 9.87
CA TYR A 66 -15.26 -1.28 8.61
C TYR A 66 -15.23 -2.73 8.14
N LYS A 67 -16.37 -3.20 7.65
CA LYS A 67 -16.40 -4.34 6.74
C LYS A 67 -16.07 -3.81 5.36
N ALA A 68 -14.78 -3.73 5.06
CA ALA A 68 -14.34 -3.46 3.70
C ALA A 68 -14.76 -4.64 2.80
N PRO A 69 -15.14 -4.38 1.53
CA PRO A 69 -15.52 -5.46 0.63
C PRO A 69 -14.42 -6.53 0.59
N TRP A 70 -14.85 -7.78 0.62
CA TRP A 70 -13.94 -8.90 0.48
C TRP A 70 -13.48 -8.95 -0.97
N HIS A 71 -12.17 -8.84 -1.19
CA HIS A 71 -11.59 -9.01 -2.51
C HIS A 71 -10.93 -10.38 -2.57
N PRO A 72 -11.20 -11.18 -3.62
CA PRO A 72 -10.47 -12.41 -3.85
C PRO A 72 -8.98 -12.10 -4.00
N LEU A 73 -8.12 -13.02 -3.62
CA LEU A 73 -6.68 -12.93 -3.88
C LEU A 73 -6.42 -13.12 -5.39
N ARG A 74 -6.77 -12.13 -6.19
CA ARG A 74 -6.53 -11.98 -7.62
C ARG A 74 -6.14 -10.53 -7.87
N ASN A 75 -5.62 -10.23 -9.06
CA ASN A 75 -5.36 -8.85 -9.51
C ASN A 75 -4.53 -7.96 -8.57
N TYR A 76 -3.83 -8.56 -7.61
CA TYR A 76 -2.75 -7.90 -6.87
C TYR A 76 -1.57 -7.68 -7.81
N SER A 77 -1.20 -6.42 -7.99
CA SER A 77 0.04 -5.97 -8.63
C SER A 77 1.13 -5.84 -7.58
N PHE A 78 2.33 -6.33 -7.88
CA PHE A 78 3.46 -6.18 -6.98
C PHE A 78 4.13 -4.84 -7.11
N ASP A 79 4.26 -4.16 -5.98
CA ASP A 79 4.84 -2.82 -5.97
C ASP A 79 6.24 -2.87 -5.37
N HIS A 80 6.40 -3.56 -4.24
CA HIS A 80 7.66 -3.51 -3.49
C HIS A 80 8.09 -4.86 -2.93
N LEU A 81 9.42 -5.07 -2.95
CA LEU A 81 10.13 -6.09 -2.19
C LEU A 81 11.20 -5.40 -1.36
N LEU A 82 11.02 -5.40 -0.03
CA LEU A 82 11.97 -4.81 0.90
C LEU A 82 12.67 -5.91 1.69
N THR A 83 13.94 -5.70 2.06
CA THR A 83 14.73 -6.60 2.88
C THR A 83 15.18 -5.91 4.16
N THR A 84 15.36 -6.69 5.23
CA THR A 84 15.90 -6.22 6.51
C THR A 84 17.35 -6.67 6.69
N PRO A 85 18.13 -6.04 7.59
CA PRO A 85 19.44 -6.54 8.00
C PRO A 85 19.42 -7.97 8.54
N ARG A 86 18.29 -8.42 9.08
CA ARG A 86 18.10 -9.80 9.59
C ARG A 86 17.77 -10.80 8.49
N GLY A 87 17.66 -10.38 7.23
CA GLY A 87 17.29 -11.22 6.10
C GLY A 87 15.78 -11.43 5.94
N GLU A 88 14.94 -10.91 6.83
CA GLU A 88 13.48 -10.90 6.65
C GLU A 88 13.11 -10.05 5.42
N ALA A 89 12.00 -10.38 4.78
CA ALA A 89 11.51 -9.65 3.61
C ALA A 89 10.06 -9.18 3.78
N PHE A 90 9.72 -8.05 3.16
CA PHE A 90 8.36 -7.55 3.02
C PHE A 90 7.97 -7.59 1.54
N LEU A 91 6.90 -8.33 1.25
CA LEU A 91 6.27 -8.37 -0.06
C LEU A 91 4.98 -7.56 -0.02
N ILE A 92 4.90 -6.52 -0.85
CA ILE A 92 3.82 -5.54 -0.83
C ILE A 92 3.18 -5.48 -2.20
N ALA A 93 1.86 -5.62 -2.22
CA ALA A 93 1.08 -5.65 -3.44
C ALA A 93 -0.23 -4.87 -3.29
N GLU A 94 -0.64 -4.17 -4.34
CA GLU A 94 -1.89 -3.42 -4.39
C GLU A 94 -2.92 -4.13 -5.27
N PHE A 95 -4.15 -4.23 -4.78
CA PHE A 95 -5.26 -4.81 -5.55
C PHE A 95 -5.75 -3.79 -6.58
N ILE A 96 -5.68 -4.15 -7.86
CA ILE A 96 -6.14 -3.32 -8.96
C ILE A 96 -7.27 -4.05 -9.68
N ASP A 97 -8.47 -3.50 -9.71
CA ASP A 97 -9.60 -4.07 -10.45
C ASP A 97 -10.05 -3.12 -11.55
N GLN A 98 -10.57 -3.66 -12.64
CA GLN A 98 -11.19 -2.84 -13.68
C GLN A 98 -12.69 -3.03 -13.60
N GLY A 99 -13.43 -1.94 -13.39
CA GLY A 99 -14.89 -1.98 -13.27
C GLY A 99 -15.54 -1.11 -14.33
N LEU A 100 -16.61 -1.62 -14.94
CA LEU A 100 -17.49 -0.84 -15.78
C LEU A 100 -18.29 0.13 -14.92
N VAL A 101 -18.20 1.42 -15.22
CA VAL A 101 -19.01 2.47 -14.58
C VAL A 101 -20.03 2.96 -15.59
N SER A 102 -21.31 2.83 -15.23
CA SER A 102 -22.44 3.31 -16.00
C SER A 102 -22.97 4.60 -15.39
N SER A 103 -23.02 5.68 -16.18
CA SER A 103 -23.72 6.91 -15.81
C SER A 103 -24.65 7.31 -16.97
N GLY A 104 -25.88 6.81 -16.94
CA GLY A 104 -26.87 7.04 -17.99
C GLY A 104 -26.49 6.32 -19.29
N ARG A 105 -26.42 7.05 -20.42
CA ARG A 105 -26.05 6.50 -21.74
C ARG A 105 -24.54 6.33 -21.97
N ARG A 106 -23.68 6.75 -21.03
CA ARG A 106 -22.22 6.61 -21.14
C ARG A 106 -21.72 5.45 -20.30
N GLN A 107 -21.03 4.51 -20.94
CA GLN A 107 -20.22 3.49 -20.27
C GLN A 107 -18.77 3.95 -20.25
N GLY A 108 -18.13 3.88 -19.09
CA GLY A 108 -16.69 4.08 -18.92
C GLY A 108 -16.07 2.88 -18.20
N VAL A 109 -14.75 2.76 -18.27
CA VAL A 109 -13.96 1.81 -17.48
C VAL A 109 -13.21 2.63 -16.45
N ASN A 110 -13.42 2.35 -15.16
CA ASN A 110 -12.58 2.92 -14.11
C ASN A 110 -11.63 1.84 -13.59
N ASP A 111 -10.41 2.26 -13.27
CA ASP A 111 -9.47 1.44 -12.51
C ASP A 111 -9.73 1.67 -11.01
N PHE A 112 -10.03 0.59 -10.31
CA PHE A 112 -10.19 0.57 -8.87
C PHE A 112 -8.86 0.19 -8.24
N VAL A 113 -8.27 1.12 -7.51
CA VAL A 113 -6.97 0.96 -6.85
C VAL A 113 -7.23 0.80 -5.36
N LEU A 114 -7.28 -0.44 -4.90
CA LEU A 114 -7.90 -0.82 -3.63
C LEU A 114 -6.85 -1.19 -2.59
N ASP A 115 -7.17 -2.19 -1.77
CA ASP A 115 -6.38 -2.70 -0.66
C ASP A 115 -4.89 -2.89 -1.01
N ILE A 116 -4.06 -2.64 -0.01
CA ILE A 116 -2.64 -3.01 -0.05
C ILE A 116 -2.48 -4.24 0.84
N LEU A 117 -1.90 -5.30 0.30
CA LEU A 117 -1.59 -6.52 1.02
C LEU A 117 -0.09 -6.55 1.32
N VAL A 118 0.24 -6.79 2.59
CA VAL A 118 1.61 -6.84 3.09
C VAL A 118 1.87 -8.21 3.70
N LEU A 119 2.88 -8.91 3.19
CA LEU A 119 3.38 -10.16 3.74
C LEU A 119 4.76 -9.91 4.33
N LYS A 120 4.97 -10.34 5.57
CA LYS A 120 6.30 -10.44 6.16
C LYS A 120 6.79 -11.88 6.08
N LEU A 121 7.98 -12.08 5.53
CA LEU A 121 8.60 -13.38 5.31
C LEU A 121 9.87 -13.51 6.15
N SER A 122 10.14 -14.72 6.63
CA SER A 122 11.43 -15.08 7.24
C SER A 122 12.55 -15.08 6.19
N PRO A 123 13.82 -15.15 6.58
CA PRO A 123 14.94 -15.28 5.64
C PRO A 123 14.82 -16.49 4.70
N GLU A 124 14.13 -17.54 5.14
CA GLU A 124 13.87 -18.76 4.38
C GLU A 124 12.58 -18.67 3.53
N GLY A 125 11.94 -17.50 3.49
CA GLY A 125 10.73 -17.27 2.72
C GLY A 125 9.43 -17.74 3.39
N ARG A 126 9.43 -18.12 4.67
CA ARG A 126 8.21 -18.56 5.37
C ARG A 126 7.38 -17.36 5.81
N LEU A 127 6.05 -17.43 5.67
CA LEU A 127 5.15 -16.38 6.15
C LEU A 127 5.24 -16.23 7.68
N LEU A 128 5.64 -15.05 8.14
CA LEU A 128 5.62 -14.68 9.56
C LEU A 128 4.26 -14.08 9.92
N TRP A 129 3.80 -13.10 9.14
CA TRP A 129 2.46 -12.53 9.28
C TRP A 129 1.99 -11.89 7.97
N MET A 130 0.69 -11.60 7.91
CA MET A 130 0.05 -10.91 6.81
C MET A 130 -0.86 -9.80 7.35
N SER A 131 -0.85 -8.65 6.71
CA SER A 131 -1.72 -7.52 7.04
C SER A 131 -2.29 -6.87 5.79
N ARG A 132 -3.44 -6.22 5.95
CA ARG A 132 -4.14 -5.48 4.90
C ARG A 132 -4.17 -4.01 5.32
N VAL A 133 -3.75 -3.12 4.43
CA VAL A 133 -4.05 -1.69 4.53
C VAL A 133 -5.28 -1.42 3.67
N PRO A 134 -6.47 -1.30 4.29
CA PRO A 134 -7.71 -1.10 3.55
C PRO A 134 -7.75 0.28 2.90
N LYS A 135 -8.06 0.29 1.60
CA LYS A 135 -8.18 1.50 0.77
C LYS A 135 -9.19 1.26 -0.34
N LEU A 136 -9.97 2.28 -0.69
CA LEU A 136 -11.01 2.18 -1.72
C LEU A 136 -10.99 3.42 -2.63
N GLN A 137 -10.30 3.34 -3.76
CA GLN A 137 -10.19 4.45 -4.71
C GLN A 137 -10.65 4.04 -6.11
N ALA A 138 -11.33 4.93 -6.81
CA ALA A 138 -11.65 4.80 -8.24
C ALA A 138 -10.88 5.85 -9.02
N ALA A 139 -9.79 5.42 -9.64
CA ALA A 139 -9.03 6.23 -10.57
C ALA A 139 -9.83 6.36 -11.88
N PRO A 140 -10.10 7.60 -12.34
CA PRO A 140 -10.83 7.81 -13.59
C PRO A 140 -10.03 7.34 -14.81
N TRP A 141 -8.70 7.24 -14.68
CA TRP A 141 -7.79 6.78 -15.74
C TRP A 141 -6.65 5.95 -15.13
N PRO A 142 -6.12 4.95 -15.86
CA PRO A 142 -4.81 4.41 -15.58
C PRO A 142 -3.82 5.58 -15.44
N GLU A 143 -2.94 5.54 -14.44
CA GLU A 143 -1.93 6.59 -14.21
C GLU A 143 -2.39 7.88 -13.54
N SER A 144 -3.62 7.96 -13.03
CA SER A 144 -4.06 9.12 -12.26
C SER A 144 -3.12 9.38 -11.05
N ALA A 145 -2.38 10.49 -11.09
CA ALA A 145 -1.23 10.76 -10.21
C ALA A 145 -1.56 10.82 -8.71
N HIS A 146 -2.83 11.11 -8.38
CA HIS A 146 -3.38 11.27 -7.02
C HIS A 146 -3.90 9.97 -6.39
N PHE A 147 -3.82 8.86 -7.12
CA PHE A 147 -4.31 7.53 -6.71
C PHE A 147 -3.14 6.60 -6.41
N SER A 148 -3.41 5.44 -5.81
CA SER A 148 -2.42 4.56 -5.19
C SER A 148 -1.86 5.17 -3.90
N TYR A 149 -0.65 4.76 -3.52
CA TYR A 149 0.02 5.10 -2.27
C TYR A 149 1.52 5.32 -2.53
N VAL A 150 2.17 5.99 -1.58
CA VAL A 150 3.62 6.00 -1.47
C VAL A 150 4.02 5.18 -0.25
N LEU A 151 4.99 4.29 -0.45
CA LEU A 151 5.57 3.47 0.60
C LEU A 151 6.79 4.14 1.22
N LEU A 152 6.78 4.15 2.55
CA LEU A 152 7.83 4.72 3.37
C LEU A 152 8.35 3.64 4.32
N ASN A 153 9.64 3.34 4.24
CA ASN A 153 10.26 2.28 5.05
C ASN A 153 11.01 2.89 6.25
N GLY A 154 10.33 3.03 7.38
CA GLY A 154 10.95 3.45 8.65
C GLY A 154 11.74 2.33 9.32
N PRO A 155 12.38 2.57 10.47
CA PRO A 155 13.08 1.50 11.21
C PRO A 155 12.09 0.43 11.70
N ASP A 156 11.06 0.84 12.47
CA ASP A 156 10.13 -0.06 13.15
C ASP A 156 8.79 -0.25 12.42
N HIS A 157 8.46 0.65 11.49
CA HIS A 157 7.18 0.68 10.81
C HIS A 157 7.34 0.82 9.30
N LEU A 158 6.35 0.32 8.57
CA LEU A 158 6.08 0.70 7.18
C LEU A 158 4.96 1.73 7.19
N TYR A 159 5.13 2.82 6.47
CA TYR A 159 4.08 3.82 6.32
C TYR A 159 3.55 3.88 4.91
N PHE A 160 2.23 3.91 4.80
CA PHE A 160 1.49 3.96 3.55
C PHE A 160 0.75 5.28 3.52
N LEU A 161 1.19 6.18 2.66
CA LEU A 161 0.62 7.51 2.55
C LEU A 161 -0.19 7.60 1.26
N PHE A 162 -1.47 7.96 1.38
CA PHE A 162 -2.39 8.01 0.25
C PHE A 162 -3.51 9.02 0.48
N ASN A 163 -4.27 9.30 -0.58
CA ASN A 163 -5.44 10.16 -0.52
C ASN A 163 -6.72 9.35 -0.28
N ASP A 164 -7.59 9.84 0.59
CA ASP A 164 -8.89 9.23 0.87
C ASP A 164 -10.01 10.30 0.90
N THR A 165 -11.26 9.91 1.07
CA THR A 165 -12.38 10.87 1.21
C THR A 165 -12.60 11.27 2.66
N LYS A 166 -12.93 12.55 2.95
CA LYS A 166 -13.38 13.02 4.29
C LYS A 166 -14.45 12.14 4.94
N ARG A 167 -15.32 11.55 4.13
CA ARG A 167 -16.39 10.66 4.59
C ARG A 167 -15.84 9.36 5.19
N ASN A 168 -14.59 9.03 4.88
CA ASN A 168 -13.82 7.95 5.45
C ASN A 168 -13.18 8.27 6.80
N HIS A 169 -13.44 9.48 7.34
CA HIS A 169 -12.74 10.03 8.50
C HIS A 169 -13.62 10.79 9.53
N SER A 170 -14.88 11.17 9.23
CA SER A 170 -15.70 11.98 10.16
C SER A 170 -16.23 11.28 11.44
N LEU A 171 -16.34 12.01 12.57
CA LEU A 171 -16.83 11.51 13.88
C LEU A 171 -18.33 11.11 13.90
N ARG A 172 -19.19 11.70 13.05
CA ARG A 172 -20.66 11.49 13.05
C ARG A 172 -21.11 10.20 12.35
N ARG A 173 -20.33 9.13 12.45
CA ARG A 173 -20.42 8.03 11.50
C ARG A 173 -21.37 6.91 11.86
N ARG A 174 -22.05 6.40 10.82
CA ARG A 174 -22.68 5.08 10.85
C ARG A 174 -21.62 4.01 10.58
N PRO A 175 -21.47 3.00 11.45
CA PRO A 175 -20.63 1.85 11.16
C PRO A 175 -21.13 1.14 9.90
N GLY A 176 -20.22 0.66 9.05
CA GLY A 176 -20.62 -0.29 8.01
C GLY A 176 -19.67 -0.47 6.84
N ARG A 177 -19.22 0.60 6.16
CA ARG A 177 -18.50 0.47 4.87
C ARG A 177 -17.56 1.65 4.60
N LEU A 178 -16.39 1.33 4.03
CA LEU A 178 -15.53 2.32 3.35
C LEU A 178 -16.30 2.98 2.20
N ARG A 179 -16.09 4.27 2.03
CA ARG A 179 -16.56 5.07 0.90
C ARG A 179 -15.48 5.15 -0.16
N LEU A 180 -15.92 5.26 -1.40
CA LEU A 180 -15.04 5.40 -2.55
C LEU A 180 -14.43 6.80 -2.57
N TYR A 181 -13.11 6.87 -2.70
CA TYR A 181 -12.38 8.07 -3.08
C TYR A 181 -12.32 8.19 -4.60
N ASP A 182 -12.76 9.33 -5.14
CA ASP A 182 -12.87 9.62 -6.57
C ASP A 182 -12.05 10.85 -6.99
N GLY A 183 -11.15 11.33 -6.12
CA GLY A 183 -10.42 12.58 -6.31
C GLY A 183 -11.05 13.81 -5.63
N ARG A 184 -12.27 13.69 -5.07
CA ARG A 184 -12.98 14.81 -4.43
C ARG A 184 -12.99 14.67 -2.91
N HIS A 185 -13.09 15.83 -2.23
CA HIS A 185 -13.13 15.93 -0.77
C HIS A 185 -11.97 15.15 -0.10
N THR A 186 -10.78 15.32 -0.67
CA THR A 186 -9.58 14.54 -0.34
C THR A 186 -9.07 14.82 1.06
N VAL A 187 -8.73 13.77 1.80
CA VAL A 187 -7.96 13.82 3.05
C VAL A 187 -6.71 12.98 2.82
N PRO A 188 -5.51 13.56 2.92
CA PRO A 188 -4.27 12.82 3.09
C PRO A 188 -4.32 11.91 4.32
N VAL A 189 -4.01 10.63 4.15
CA VAL A 189 -4.06 9.59 5.18
C VAL A 189 -2.72 8.88 5.28
N LEU A 190 -2.21 8.74 6.51
CA LEU A 190 -1.06 7.92 6.84
C LEU A 190 -1.54 6.62 7.51
N ALA A 191 -1.25 5.48 6.90
CA ALA A 191 -1.40 4.18 7.55
C ALA A 191 -0.04 3.69 8.05
N GLU A 192 0.06 3.43 9.34
CA GLU A 192 1.28 2.97 10.01
C GLU A 192 1.17 1.49 10.33
N LEU A 193 2.09 0.69 9.80
CA LEU A 193 2.11 -0.76 9.97
C LEU A 193 3.37 -1.20 10.72
N ALA A 194 3.20 -1.72 11.93
CA ALA A 194 4.29 -2.24 12.74
C ALA A 194 4.96 -3.45 12.07
N LYS A 195 6.29 -3.40 11.93
CA LYS A 195 7.06 -4.49 11.31
C LYS A 195 7.16 -5.74 12.18
N THR A 196 6.92 -5.59 13.48
CA THR A 196 7.00 -6.68 14.46
C THR A 196 5.84 -7.66 14.29
N ASP A 197 4.59 -7.17 14.26
CA ASP A 197 3.38 -8.00 14.32
C ASP A 197 2.32 -7.66 13.25
N GLY A 198 2.57 -6.66 12.41
CA GLY A 198 1.63 -6.20 11.39
C GLY A 198 0.42 -5.44 11.97
N LYS A 199 0.51 -4.91 13.19
CA LYS A 199 -0.50 -4.01 13.75
C LYS A 199 -0.57 -2.73 12.93
N LEU A 200 -1.79 -2.31 12.61
CA LEU A 200 -2.08 -1.20 11.71
C LEU A 200 -2.81 -0.08 12.47
N GLU A 201 -2.30 1.13 12.35
CA GLU A 201 -2.94 2.37 12.82
C GLU A 201 -3.12 3.34 11.64
N PHE A 202 -4.07 4.27 11.75
CA PHE A 202 -4.33 5.27 10.73
C PHE A 202 -4.36 6.65 11.36
N PHE A 203 -3.83 7.62 10.62
CA PHE A 203 -3.78 9.01 11.00
C PHE A 203 -4.28 9.86 9.84
N GLU A 204 -5.22 10.74 10.15
CA GLU A 204 -5.66 11.78 9.24
C GLU A 204 -4.66 12.92 9.28
N LEU A 205 -4.31 13.48 8.13
CA LEU A 205 -3.43 14.64 8.05
C LEU A 205 -4.28 15.86 7.69
N GLY A 206 -5.29 16.13 8.52
CA GLY A 206 -6.33 17.13 8.26
C GLY A 206 -5.80 18.54 8.03
N HIS A 207 -4.74 18.93 8.74
CA HIS A 207 -4.08 20.23 8.55
C HIS A 207 -3.55 20.44 7.12
N LEU A 208 -3.04 19.38 6.46
CA LEU A 208 -2.58 19.48 5.07
C LEU A 208 -3.74 19.83 4.14
N GLN A 209 -4.93 19.31 4.43
CA GLN A 209 -6.10 19.65 3.65
C GLN A 209 -6.55 21.10 3.83
N GLU A 210 -6.48 21.65 5.04
CA GLU A 210 -6.85 23.06 5.29
C GLU A 210 -5.98 24.02 4.48
N GLU A 211 -4.72 23.63 4.24
CA GLU A 211 -3.80 24.37 3.38
C GLU A 211 -4.05 24.14 1.86
N GLY A 212 -4.98 23.24 1.50
CA GLY A 212 -5.34 22.89 0.12
C GLY A 212 -4.42 21.84 -0.54
N PHE A 213 -3.79 20.97 0.26
CA PHE A 213 -2.76 20.05 -0.22
C PHE A 213 -3.38 18.70 -0.58
N PHE A 214 -2.98 18.19 -1.75
CA PHE A 214 -3.27 16.84 -2.21
C PHE A 214 -1.95 16.13 -2.42
N ILE A 215 -1.79 14.93 -1.88
CA ILE A 215 -0.57 14.17 -2.13
C ILE A 215 -0.61 13.67 -3.57
N VAL A 216 0.56 13.57 -4.20
CA VAL A 216 0.72 12.93 -5.50
C VAL A 216 1.55 11.66 -5.28
N PRO A 217 0.94 10.54 -4.85
CA PRO A 217 1.69 9.38 -4.39
C PRO A 217 2.64 8.83 -5.46
N ARG A 218 2.20 8.82 -6.74
CA ARG A 218 2.99 8.31 -7.86
C ARG A 218 4.26 9.09 -8.16
N LEU A 219 4.32 10.38 -7.80
CA LEU A 219 5.53 11.19 -7.95
C LEU A 219 6.39 11.18 -6.67
N SER A 220 5.79 10.77 -5.54
CA SER A 220 6.45 10.75 -4.24
C SER A 220 7.30 9.50 -4.08
N THR A 221 8.39 9.60 -3.32
CA THR A 221 9.31 8.48 -3.12
C THR A 221 10.08 8.58 -1.81
N THR A 222 10.69 7.47 -1.40
CA THR A 222 11.66 7.45 -0.30
C THR A 222 13.06 7.67 -0.86
N LEU A 223 13.79 8.63 -0.31
CA LEU A 223 15.18 8.90 -0.66
C LEU A 223 16.11 7.87 -0.02
N ARG A 224 17.30 7.66 -0.60
CA ARG A 224 18.34 6.79 -0.01
C ARG A 224 18.71 7.16 1.42
N THR A 225 18.52 8.43 1.79
CA THR A 225 18.73 8.94 3.16
C THR A 225 17.66 8.52 4.17
N GLY A 226 16.62 7.77 3.75
CA GLY A 226 15.46 7.44 4.59
C GLY A 226 14.41 8.55 4.69
N ARG A 227 14.75 9.77 4.24
CA ARG A 227 13.83 10.91 4.14
C ARG A 227 12.86 10.77 2.97
N PHE A 228 11.75 11.47 3.04
CA PHE A 228 10.68 11.43 2.05
C PHE A 228 10.83 12.55 1.05
N LEU A 229 10.59 12.27 -0.22
CA LEU A 229 10.30 13.28 -1.22
C LEU A 229 8.80 13.23 -1.49
N LEU A 230 8.07 14.14 -0.87
CA LEU A 230 6.62 14.24 -1.03
C LEU A 230 6.30 15.27 -2.11
N PHE A 231 5.65 14.83 -3.17
CA PHE A 231 5.01 15.73 -4.12
C PHE A 231 3.58 15.98 -3.68
N HIS A 232 3.20 17.25 -3.71
CA HIS A 232 1.82 17.64 -3.47
C HIS A 232 1.36 18.70 -4.45
N GLU A 233 0.08 18.63 -4.81
CA GLU A 233 -0.59 19.61 -5.64
C GLU A 233 -1.34 20.59 -4.73
N LYS A 234 -1.29 21.89 -5.09
CA LYS A 234 -2.16 22.92 -4.54
C LYS A 234 -2.94 23.56 -5.68
N SER A 235 -4.25 23.67 -5.50
CA SER A 235 -5.13 24.40 -6.42
C SER A 235 -5.43 25.78 -5.85
N ASP A 236 -5.08 26.84 -6.58
CA ASP A 236 -5.44 28.22 -6.24
C ASP A 236 -6.04 28.92 -7.46
N ARG A 237 -7.31 29.36 -7.35
CA ARG A 237 -8.07 30.04 -8.42
C ARG A 237 -8.00 29.34 -9.79
N GLY A 238 -8.02 28.00 -9.79
CA GLY A 238 -7.97 27.18 -11.00
C GLY A 238 -6.57 26.98 -11.60
N ARG A 239 -5.51 27.50 -10.97
CA ARG A 239 -4.12 27.14 -11.29
C ARG A 239 -3.69 25.96 -10.43
N LEU A 240 -3.07 24.97 -11.08
CA LEU A 240 -2.44 23.84 -10.41
C LEU A 240 -0.96 24.13 -10.26
N SER A 241 -0.44 23.95 -9.04
CA SER A 241 0.99 24.06 -8.76
C SER A 241 1.44 22.82 -8.02
N TYR A 242 2.55 22.25 -8.47
CA TYR A 242 3.21 21.13 -7.82
C TYR A 242 4.31 21.66 -6.93
N PHE A 243 4.38 21.11 -5.74
CA PHE A 243 5.38 21.44 -4.75
C PHE A 243 6.03 20.15 -4.27
N MET A 244 7.25 20.31 -3.80
CA MET A 244 8.08 19.22 -3.34
C MET A 244 8.53 19.54 -1.91
N ARG A 245 8.30 18.60 -1.00
CA ARG A 245 8.77 18.69 0.38
C ARG A 245 9.67 17.50 0.70
N VAL A 246 10.78 17.78 1.38
CA VAL A 246 11.58 16.73 1.98
C VAL A 246 11.17 16.58 3.44
N LEU A 247 10.69 15.40 3.83
CA LEU A 247 10.22 15.16 5.19
C LEU A 247 11.09 14.10 5.87
N ASP A 248 11.36 14.29 7.15
CA ASP A 248 11.88 13.23 8.00
C ASP A 248 10.69 12.42 8.55
N PRO A 249 10.61 11.10 8.33
CA PRO A 249 9.57 10.24 8.86
C PRO A 249 9.25 10.49 10.33
N GLU A 250 10.26 10.43 11.18
CA GLU A 250 10.06 10.40 12.63
C GLU A 250 9.66 11.78 13.13
N ALA A 251 10.31 12.82 12.60
CA ALA A 251 9.92 14.19 12.92
C ALA A 251 8.49 14.48 12.46
N TRP A 252 8.13 14.08 11.25
CA TRP A 252 6.80 14.33 10.69
C TRP A 252 5.71 13.56 11.44
N ILE A 253 5.94 12.28 11.76
CA ILE A 253 5.01 11.47 12.56
C ILE A 253 4.89 12.03 13.98
N SER A 254 5.97 12.53 14.58
CA SER A 254 5.89 13.14 15.91
C SER A 254 5.04 14.41 15.93
N VAL A 255 4.96 15.14 14.81
CA VAL A 255 4.12 16.33 14.65
C VAL A 255 2.66 15.91 14.41
N VAL A 256 2.44 14.98 13.49
CA VAL A 256 1.10 14.46 13.14
C VAL A 256 0.46 13.70 14.32
N GLY A 257 1.23 12.87 15.02
CA GLY A 257 0.77 12.03 16.13
C GLY A 257 0.39 12.81 17.39
N ARG A 258 0.77 14.09 17.48
CA ARG A 258 0.34 15.02 18.54
C ARG A 258 -1.01 15.67 18.27
N GLU A 259 -1.57 15.52 17.07
CA GLU A 259 -2.94 15.95 16.74
C GLU A 259 -3.98 14.85 17.03
N LYS A 260 -3.65 13.88 17.91
CA LYS A 260 -4.64 12.95 18.47
C LYS A 260 -5.59 13.72 19.41
N THR A 261 -6.71 14.19 18.87
CA THR A 261 -7.90 14.61 19.63
C THR A 261 -9.13 13.86 19.16
#